data_AF-A0A507R827-F1
#
_entry.id   AF-A0A507R827-F1
#
_cell.length_a   1.000
_cell.length_b   1.000
_cell.length_c   1.000
_cell.angle_alpha   90.00
_cell.angle_beta   90.00
_cell.angle_gamma   90.00
#
_symmetry.space_group_name_H-M   'P 1'
#
loop_
_entity.id
_entity.type
_entity.pdbx_description
1 polymer ?
#
loop_
_entity_poly.entity_id
_entity_poly.type
_entity_poly.pdbx_seq_one_letter_code
_entity_poly.pdbx_strand_id
1 'polypeptide(L)'
;MIPSFLLLVPLVGGMVINPRTSEQECPGYIASNVQESANSLTADLSLAGKPCNTYGTDLDNLKLLVEYQTDERLHVIIYDADEEVYQVPESVLPRPGNEGGSRETSALKFSYKTNPFSFSVSRDDEVLFDTSASNLIFQSQYLNLRTWLPDDPNLYGLGEQSDSLRLQTTN
;
A
#
# COMPACT_ATOMS: atom_id res chain seq x y z
N MET A 1 -72.15 -17.06 17.04
CA MET A 1 -70.91 -16.68 17.74
C MET A 1 -69.76 -17.33 17.00
N ILE A 2 -69.07 -16.56 16.15
CA ILE A 2 -67.91 -17.00 15.36
C ILE A 2 -66.76 -16.11 15.85
N PRO A 3 -65.63 -16.66 16.34
CA PRO A 3 -64.54 -15.81 16.78
C PRO A 3 -63.79 -15.32 15.54
N SER A 4 -63.69 -14.00 15.40
CA SER A 4 -62.83 -13.36 14.41
C SER A 4 -61.41 -13.37 14.94
N PHE A 5 -60.51 -14.10 14.27
CA PHE A 5 -59.08 -14.15 14.61
C PHE A 5 -58.36 -13.11 13.74
N LEU A 6 -57.95 -12.00 14.36
CA LEU A 6 -57.08 -11.00 13.74
C LEU A 6 -55.64 -11.53 13.78
N LEU A 7 -55.15 -12.02 12.64
CA LEU A 7 -53.73 -12.32 12.43
C LEU A 7 -52.98 -11.00 12.16
N LEU A 8 -52.32 -10.46 13.19
CA LEU A 8 -51.27 -9.46 12.98
C LEU A 8 -49.99 -10.19 12.53
N VAL A 9 -49.61 -10.00 11.27
CA VAL A 9 -48.29 -10.42 10.78
C VAL A 9 -47.30 -9.30 11.09
N PRO A 10 -46.25 -9.51 11.91
CA PRO A 10 -45.23 -8.50 12.10
C PRO A 10 -44.37 -8.47 10.83
N LEU A 11 -44.42 -7.35 10.10
CA LEU A 11 -43.51 -7.10 8.99
C LEU A 11 -42.14 -6.73 9.58
N VAL A 12 -41.32 -7.74 9.90
CA VAL A 12 -39.91 -7.50 10.23
C VAL A 12 -39.17 -7.30 8.92
N GLY A 13 -39.15 -6.04 8.45
CA GLY A 13 -38.28 -5.61 7.36
C GLY A 13 -36.83 -5.60 7.86
N GLY A 14 -36.15 -6.74 7.78
CA GLY A 14 -34.70 -6.78 7.93
C GLY A 14 -34.09 -6.07 6.72
N MET A 15 -33.61 -4.84 6.89
CA MET A 15 -32.67 -4.27 5.95
C MET A 15 -31.40 -5.10 6.04
N VAL A 16 -31.19 -5.97 5.06
CA VAL A 16 -29.84 -6.44 4.73
C VAL A 16 -29.10 -5.19 4.29
N ILE A 17 -28.33 -4.60 5.20
CA ILE A 17 -27.24 -3.70 4.84
C ILE A 17 -26.29 -4.57 4.04
N ASN A 18 -26.48 -4.59 2.71
CA ASN A 18 -25.42 -5.00 1.81
C ASN A 18 -24.18 -4.21 2.24
N PRO A 19 -23.01 -4.86 2.40
CA PRO A 19 -21.78 -4.10 2.47
C PRO A 19 -21.79 -3.14 1.27
N ARG A 20 -21.44 -1.87 1.48
CA ARG A 20 -21.36 -0.89 0.40
C ARG A 20 -20.37 -1.44 -0.64
N THR A 21 -20.88 -2.13 -1.66
CA THR A 21 -20.13 -2.46 -2.86
C THR A 21 -20.09 -1.20 -3.71
N SER A 22 -19.35 -0.24 -3.22
CA SER A 22 -18.64 0.73 -4.02
C SER A 22 -17.31 0.93 -3.30
N GLU A 23 -16.40 -0.04 -3.44
CA GLU A 23 -15.00 0.35 -3.48
C GLU A 23 -14.92 1.31 -4.67
N GLN A 24 -15.08 2.59 -4.38
CA GLN A 24 -14.74 3.61 -5.34
C GLN A 24 -13.24 3.47 -5.49
N GLU A 25 -12.80 2.70 -6.49
CA GLU A 25 -11.39 2.48 -6.76
C GLU A 25 -10.73 3.85 -6.91
N CYS A 26 -9.96 4.23 -5.90
CA CYS A 26 -9.22 5.47 -5.97
C CYS A 26 -8.26 5.41 -7.16
N PRO A 27 -8.06 6.53 -7.87
CA PRO A 27 -7.43 6.50 -9.18
C PRO A 27 -5.99 5.98 -9.16
N GLY A 28 -5.34 6.01 -8.00
CA GLY A 28 -3.91 5.74 -7.88
C GLY A 28 -3.09 6.90 -8.43
N TYR A 29 -1.85 6.60 -8.81
CA TYR A 29 -0.90 7.59 -9.30
C TYR A 29 -0.37 7.20 -10.68
N ILE A 30 0.18 8.17 -11.41
CA ILE A 30 0.92 7.96 -12.66
C ILE A 30 2.38 8.33 -12.40
N ALA A 31 3.27 7.38 -12.65
CA ALA A 31 4.71 7.64 -12.63
C ALA A 31 5.18 8.28 -13.94
N SER A 32 5.96 9.34 -13.80
CA SER A 32 6.56 10.11 -14.90
C SER A 32 7.96 10.57 -14.50
N ASN A 33 8.72 11.13 -15.45
CA ASN A 33 10.07 11.64 -15.22
C ASN A 33 10.99 10.63 -14.52
N VAL A 34 10.86 9.34 -14.89
CA VAL A 34 11.64 8.27 -14.28
C VAL A 34 13.10 8.43 -14.66
N GLN A 35 13.98 8.47 -13.67
CA GLN A 35 15.42 8.56 -13.83
C GLN A 35 16.09 7.42 -13.08
N GLU A 36 16.93 6.65 -13.78
CA GLU A 36 17.70 5.55 -13.21
C GLU A 36 19.17 5.95 -13.13
N SER A 37 19.79 5.62 -12.01
CA SER A 37 21.22 5.73 -11.78
C SER A 37 21.79 4.36 -11.33
N ALA A 38 23.10 4.29 -11.10
CA ALA A 38 23.74 3.06 -10.65
C ALA A 38 23.22 2.57 -9.28
N ASN A 39 22.83 3.49 -8.40
CA ASN A 39 22.43 3.16 -7.02
C ASN A 39 21.03 3.68 -6.66
N SER A 40 20.30 4.28 -7.60
CA SER A 40 18.96 4.81 -7.33
C SER A 40 18.03 4.83 -8.53
N LEU A 41 16.74 4.95 -8.26
CA LEU A 41 15.70 5.31 -9.23
C LEU A 41 14.83 6.41 -8.61
N THR A 42 14.53 7.46 -9.38
CA THR A 42 13.56 8.49 -8.97
C THR A 42 12.43 8.61 -9.97
N ALA A 43 11.25 9.05 -9.52
CA ALA A 43 10.13 9.37 -10.38
C ALA A 43 9.18 10.40 -9.73
N ASP A 44 8.45 11.12 -10.57
CA ASP A 44 7.32 11.96 -10.15
C ASP A 44 6.04 11.13 -10.22
N LEU A 45 5.28 11.08 -9.13
CA LEU A 45 3.98 10.42 -9.07
C LEU A 45 2.88 11.48 -9.01
N SER A 46 2.03 11.52 -10.03
CA SER A 46 0.90 12.45 -10.11
C SER A 46 -0.43 11.71 -9.94
N LEU A 47 -1.39 12.29 -9.23
CA LEU A 47 -2.70 11.64 -9.02
C LEU A 47 -3.37 11.32 -10.37
N ALA A 48 -3.76 10.06 -10.58
CA ALA A 48 -4.14 9.54 -11.90
C ALA A 48 -5.58 9.90 -12.34
N GLY A 49 -6.30 10.71 -11.57
CA GLY A 49 -7.71 10.98 -11.83
C GLY A 49 -8.35 11.84 -10.75
N LYS A 50 -9.68 11.75 -10.64
CA LYS A 50 -10.44 12.52 -9.65
C LYS A 50 -10.07 12.07 -8.23
N PRO A 51 -9.69 12.99 -7.33
CA PRO A 51 -9.46 12.67 -5.92
C PRO A 51 -10.62 11.91 -5.30
N CYS A 52 -10.29 10.88 -4.52
CA CYS A 52 -11.21 10.14 -3.68
C CYS A 52 -11.70 10.98 -2.50
N ASN A 53 -10.77 11.67 -1.84
CA ASN A 53 -10.95 12.46 -0.65
C ASN A 53 -11.81 11.76 0.43
N THR A 54 -11.57 10.47 0.65
CA THR A 54 -12.42 9.61 1.49
C THR A 54 -12.14 9.78 2.98
N TYR A 55 -10.87 9.84 3.36
CA TYR A 55 -10.42 10.00 4.75
C TYR A 55 -9.53 11.23 4.95
N GLY A 56 -9.31 12.02 3.90
CA GLY A 56 -8.52 13.24 3.90
C GLY A 56 -8.55 13.88 2.52
N THR A 57 -7.61 14.78 2.24
CA THR A 57 -7.39 15.28 0.89
C THR A 57 -6.31 14.42 0.24
N ASP A 58 -6.54 13.87 -0.96
CA ASP A 58 -5.49 13.20 -1.73
C ASP A 58 -4.37 14.19 -2.06
N LEU A 59 -3.12 13.73 -1.93
CA LEU A 59 -1.96 14.51 -2.33
C LEU A 59 -1.79 14.38 -3.83
N ASP A 60 -1.78 15.51 -4.54
CA ASP A 60 -1.72 15.52 -6.00
C ASP A 60 -0.36 15.09 -6.54
N ASN A 61 0.72 15.46 -5.83
CA ASN A 61 2.10 15.27 -6.28
C ASN A 61 2.92 14.56 -5.19
N LEU A 62 3.47 13.39 -5.55
CA LEU A 62 4.42 12.67 -4.71
C LEU A 62 5.73 12.45 -5.48
N LYS A 63 6.76 12.06 -4.74
CA LYS A 63 8.04 11.63 -5.27
C LYS A 63 8.28 10.17 -4.90
N LEU A 64 8.86 9.43 -5.84
CA LEU A 64 9.43 8.11 -5.60
C LEU A 64 10.95 8.24 -5.56
N LEU A 65 11.57 7.67 -4.52
CA LEU A 65 13.00 7.43 -4.44
C LEU A 65 13.23 5.97 -4.08
N VAL A 66 13.96 5.25 -4.92
CA VAL A 66 14.43 3.89 -4.66
C VAL A 66 15.93 3.96 -4.48
N GLU A 67 16.45 3.47 -3.37
CA GLU A 67 17.87 3.41 -3.07
C GLU A 67 18.34 1.96 -2.95
N TYR A 68 19.34 1.60 -3.75
CA TYR A 68 20.11 0.39 -3.55
C TYR A 68 21.15 0.68 -2.48
N GLN A 69 20.83 0.37 -1.22
CA GLN A 69 21.68 0.73 -0.09
C GLN A 69 22.81 -0.29 0.11
N THR A 70 22.52 -1.57 -0.07
CA THR A 70 23.48 -2.68 -0.12
C THR A 70 23.05 -3.68 -1.20
N ASP A 71 23.82 -4.74 -1.43
CA ASP A 71 23.41 -5.79 -2.37
C ASP A 71 22.11 -6.51 -1.93
N GLU A 72 21.77 -6.47 -0.64
CA GLU A 72 20.64 -7.18 -0.04
C GLU A 72 19.58 -6.25 0.60
N ARG A 73 19.78 -4.92 0.54
CA ARG A 73 18.88 -3.92 1.14
C ARG A 73 18.48 -2.87 0.11
N LEU A 74 17.20 -2.90 -0.26
CA LEU A 74 16.54 -1.91 -1.11
C LEU A 74 15.61 -1.05 -0.26
N HIS A 75 15.71 0.27 -0.39
CA HIS A 75 14.86 1.22 0.32
C HIS A 75 13.97 1.95 -0.69
N VAL A 76 12.65 1.75 -0.58
CA VAL A 76 11.66 2.41 -1.44
C VAL A 76 10.93 3.46 -0.61
N ILE A 77 11.00 4.71 -1.04
CA ILE A 77 10.43 5.87 -0.36
C ILE A 77 9.43 6.51 -1.31
N ILE A 78 8.19 6.66 -0.84
CA ILE A 78 7.16 7.46 -1.50
C ILE A 78 6.79 8.57 -0.52
N TYR A 79 6.94 9.82 -0.95
CA TYR A 79 6.79 10.96 -0.07
C TYR A 79 6.13 12.13 -0.77
N ASP A 80 5.53 13.01 0.02
CA ASP A 80 4.95 14.27 -0.43
C ASP A 80 6.01 15.13 -1.14
N ALA A 81 5.69 15.64 -2.33
CA ALA A 81 6.67 16.37 -3.15
C ALA A 81 7.13 17.68 -2.51
N ASP A 82 6.28 18.31 -1.70
CA ASP A 82 6.58 19.53 -0.95
C ASP A 82 7.19 19.24 0.43
N GLU A 83 7.29 17.95 0.81
CA GLU A 83 7.81 17.47 2.10
C GLU A 83 7.12 18.09 3.33
N GLU A 84 5.83 18.43 3.23
CA GLU A 84 5.06 19.00 4.34
C GLU A 84 4.52 17.91 5.28
N VAL A 85 4.29 16.70 4.74
CA VAL A 85 3.90 15.54 5.53
C VAL A 85 5.03 15.10 6.45
N TYR A 86 4.71 14.90 7.73
CA TYR A 86 5.67 14.49 8.75
C TYR A 86 6.45 13.23 8.36
N GLN A 87 7.78 13.31 8.46
CA GLN A 87 8.69 12.17 8.33
C GLN A 87 9.36 11.90 9.68
N VAL A 88 9.51 10.62 10.04
CA VAL A 88 10.19 10.24 11.29
C VAL A 88 11.65 10.74 11.24
N PRO A 89 12.07 11.59 12.18
CA PRO A 89 13.43 12.13 12.21
C PRO A 89 14.49 11.05 12.48
N GLU A 90 15.67 11.18 11.87
CA GLU A 90 16.85 10.32 12.13
C GLU A 90 17.27 10.28 13.61
N SER A 91 17.02 11.37 14.35
CA SER A 91 17.33 11.43 15.79
C SER A 91 16.45 10.51 16.63
N VAL A 92 15.26 10.16 16.13
CA VAL A 92 14.32 9.24 16.77
C VAL A 92 14.54 7.82 16.26
N LEU A 93 14.72 7.66 14.95
CA LEU A 93 14.96 6.38 14.31
C LEU A 93 16.12 6.50 13.33
N PRO A 94 17.36 6.20 13.77
CA PRO A 94 18.52 6.20 12.90
C PRO A 94 18.37 5.17 11.78
N ARG A 95 18.43 5.62 10.53
CA ARG A 95 18.37 4.75 9.36
C ARG A 95 19.77 4.27 8.98
N PRO A 96 19.91 3.02 8.49
CA PRO A 96 21.16 2.55 7.92
C PRO A 96 21.61 3.46 6.78
N GLY A 97 22.93 3.69 6.68
CA GLY A 97 23.51 4.44 5.56
C GLY A 97 23.42 3.67 4.24
N ASN A 98 23.75 4.37 3.15
CA ASN A 98 24.05 3.72 1.88
C ASN A 98 25.49 3.19 1.92
N GLU A 99 25.65 1.87 1.83
CA GLU A 99 26.93 1.16 1.96
C GLU A 99 27.44 0.67 0.60
N GLY A 100 27.12 1.41 -0.47
CA GLY A 100 27.67 1.16 -1.81
C GLY A 100 26.92 0.11 -2.62
N GLY A 101 25.64 -0.14 -2.29
CA GLY A 101 24.77 -0.96 -3.13
C GLY A 101 24.61 -0.38 -4.55
N SER A 102 24.41 -1.26 -5.52
CA SER A 102 24.19 -0.90 -6.92
C SER A 102 23.10 -1.78 -7.51
N ARG A 103 22.37 -1.25 -8.49
CA ARG A 103 21.34 -1.95 -9.25
C ARG A 103 21.91 -3.13 -10.03
N GLU A 104 23.18 -3.06 -10.41
CA GLU A 104 23.89 -4.10 -11.16
C GLU A 104 24.32 -5.27 -10.27
N THR A 105 24.65 -5.03 -9.01
CA THR A 105 25.15 -6.06 -8.08
C THR A 105 24.10 -6.55 -7.08
N SER A 106 22.99 -5.82 -6.92
CA SER A 106 21.97 -6.18 -5.95
C SER A 106 21.28 -7.50 -6.29
N ALA A 107 21.08 -8.31 -5.25
CA ALA A 107 20.21 -9.49 -5.28
C ALA A 107 18.72 -9.12 -5.36
N LEU A 108 18.36 -7.85 -5.19
CA LEU A 108 17.00 -7.33 -5.23
C LEU A 108 16.78 -6.54 -6.51
N LYS A 109 15.69 -6.83 -7.21
CA LYS A 109 15.29 -6.14 -8.43
C LYS A 109 13.98 -5.39 -8.21
N PHE A 110 14.05 -4.06 -8.36
CA PHE A 110 12.88 -3.19 -8.41
C PHE A 110 12.27 -3.21 -9.83
N SER A 111 10.95 -3.33 -9.92
CA SER A 111 10.19 -3.22 -11.17
C SER A 111 8.92 -2.44 -10.93
N TYR A 112 8.42 -1.74 -11.95
CA TYR A 112 7.26 -0.87 -11.80
C TYR A 112 6.40 -0.82 -13.07
N LYS A 113 5.12 -0.50 -12.87
CA LYS A 113 4.16 -0.10 -13.90
C LYS A 113 3.89 1.39 -13.71
N THR A 114 3.75 2.14 -14.79
CA THR A 114 3.60 3.60 -14.71
C THR A 114 2.17 4.07 -14.49
N ASN A 115 1.15 3.39 -15.04
CA ASN A 115 -0.25 3.84 -14.95
C ASN A 115 -1.27 2.67 -14.91
N PRO A 116 -2.04 2.52 -13.82
CA PRO A 116 -1.77 3.11 -12.51
C PRO A 116 -0.43 2.61 -11.98
N PHE A 117 0.24 3.44 -11.18
CA PHE A 117 1.53 3.16 -10.60
C PHE A 117 1.42 2.00 -9.61
N SER A 118 2.28 1.01 -9.83
CA SER A 118 2.52 -0.09 -8.90
C SER A 118 3.97 -0.50 -9.02
N PHE A 119 4.52 -1.11 -7.98
CA PHE A 119 5.86 -1.66 -8.03
C PHE A 119 5.94 -3.05 -7.40
N SER A 120 6.99 -3.75 -7.76
CA SER A 120 7.35 -5.03 -7.19
C SER A 120 8.84 -5.09 -6.87
N VAL A 121 9.19 -5.85 -5.86
CA VAL A 121 10.57 -6.21 -5.52
C VAL A 121 10.69 -7.72 -5.62
N SER A 122 11.69 -8.18 -6.38
CA SER A 122 11.96 -9.60 -6.60
C SER A 122 13.39 -9.95 -6.21
N ARG A 123 13.61 -11.21 -5.87
CA ARG A 123 14.92 -11.83 -5.73
C ARG A 123 14.95 -13.04 -6.65
N ASP A 124 15.87 -13.04 -7.61
CA ASP A 124 15.90 -14.00 -8.70
C ASP A 124 14.52 -14.07 -9.41
N ASP A 125 13.87 -15.24 -9.40
CA ASP A 125 12.55 -15.47 -10.01
C ASP A 125 11.38 -15.34 -8.99
N GLU A 126 11.67 -15.02 -7.73
CA GLU A 126 10.68 -14.93 -6.65
C GLU A 126 10.28 -13.48 -6.37
N VAL A 127 8.97 -13.21 -6.37
CA VAL A 127 8.42 -11.90 -6.01
C VAL A 127 8.23 -11.82 -4.50
N LEU A 128 8.96 -10.91 -3.86
CA LEU A 128 8.94 -10.72 -2.41
C LEU A 128 7.94 -9.66 -1.96
N PHE A 129 7.68 -8.68 -2.83
CA PHE A 129 6.75 -7.57 -2.57
C PHE A 129 6.09 -7.18 -3.90
N ASP A 130 4.78 -7.05 -3.93
CA ASP A 130 4.04 -6.65 -5.14
C ASP A 130 2.77 -5.86 -4.79
N THR A 131 2.75 -4.60 -5.22
CA THR A 131 1.65 -3.67 -4.95
C THR A 131 0.56 -3.65 -6.01
N SER A 132 0.64 -4.49 -7.04
CA SER A 132 -0.28 -4.46 -8.19
C SER A 132 -1.73 -4.81 -7.86
N ALA A 133 -1.98 -5.43 -6.70
CA ALA A 133 -3.31 -5.87 -6.26
C ALA A 133 -4.23 -4.71 -5.82
N SER A 134 -3.69 -3.52 -5.56
CA SER A 134 -4.52 -2.34 -5.23
C SER A 134 -3.79 -1.04 -5.55
N ASN A 135 -4.53 -0.02 -5.96
CA ASN A 135 -3.97 1.30 -6.19
C ASN A 135 -3.40 1.92 -4.89
N LEU A 136 -2.25 2.59 -5.02
CA LEU A 136 -1.69 3.44 -3.97
C LEU A 136 -2.69 4.56 -3.63
N ILE A 137 -2.96 4.77 -2.34
CA ILE A 137 -3.74 5.91 -1.87
C ILE A 137 -2.87 6.70 -0.91
N PHE A 138 -2.70 7.99 -1.16
CA PHE A 138 -1.94 8.90 -0.29
C PHE A 138 -2.77 10.15 -0.02
N GLN A 139 -3.42 10.16 1.14
CA GLN A 139 -4.24 11.26 1.63
C GLN A 139 -3.63 11.84 2.91
N SER A 140 -4.03 13.06 3.25
CA SER A 140 -3.56 13.77 4.45
C SER A 140 -3.73 12.99 5.76
N GLN A 141 -4.66 12.03 5.84
CA GLN A 141 -4.90 11.20 7.03
C GLN A 141 -5.05 9.70 6.71
N TYR A 142 -4.71 9.27 5.49
CA TYR A 142 -4.84 7.87 5.10
C TYR A 142 -3.84 7.48 4.02
N LEU A 143 -3.07 6.43 4.32
CA LEU A 143 -2.14 5.79 3.39
C LEU A 143 -2.58 4.35 3.18
N ASN A 144 -2.77 3.94 1.93
CA ASN A 144 -2.98 2.54 1.57
C ASN A 144 -1.86 2.08 0.63
N LEU A 145 -1.09 1.11 1.12
CA LEU A 145 -0.13 0.34 0.33
C LEU A 145 -0.31 -1.12 0.72
N ARG A 146 -0.55 -1.98 -0.26
CA ARG A 146 -0.73 -3.41 -0.06
C ARG A 146 0.38 -4.16 -0.77
N THR A 147 0.78 -5.29 -0.22
CA THR A 147 1.54 -6.30 -0.95
C THR A 147 0.74 -7.60 -1.05
N TRP A 148 0.93 -8.33 -2.15
CA TRP A 148 0.55 -9.74 -2.23
C TRP A 148 1.41 -10.60 -1.28
N LEU A 149 0.89 -11.74 -0.87
CA LEU A 149 1.56 -12.78 -0.09
C LEU A 149 1.22 -14.16 -0.69
N PRO A 150 2.14 -15.14 -0.62
CA PRO A 150 1.89 -16.50 -1.10
C PRO A 150 0.82 -17.23 -0.29
N ASP A 151 0.31 -18.32 -0.85
CA ASP A 151 -0.61 -19.23 -0.16
C ASP A 151 0.06 -19.84 1.08
N ASP A 152 -0.68 -19.88 2.20
CA ASP A 152 -0.19 -20.33 3.53
C ASP A 152 1.14 -19.66 3.96
N PRO A 153 1.22 -18.32 4.06
CA PRO A 153 2.48 -17.65 4.33
C PRO A 153 2.91 -17.87 5.78
N ASN A 154 4.22 -17.84 5.99
CA ASN A 154 4.84 -17.87 7.31
C ASN A 154 5.13 -16.44 7.76
N LEU A 155 4.15 -15.78 8.38
CA LEU A 155 4.28 -14.41 8.87
C LEU A 155 4.61 -14.37 10.36
N TYR A 156 5.57 -13.53 10.73
CA TYR A 156 6.05 -13.32 12.09
C TYR A 156 6.32 -11.83 12.31
N GLY A 157 6.24 -11.37 13.55
CA GLY A 157 6.48 -9.98 13.92
C GLY A 157 5.18 -9.19 14.07
N LEU A 158 5.21 -7.92 13.68
CA LEU A 158 4.25 -6.89 14.11
C LEU A 158 4.22 -6.76 15.65
N GLY A 159 3.65 -5.68 16.18
CA GLY A 159 3.58 -5.50 17.63
C GLY A 159 2.87 -4.22 18.05
N GLU A 160 2.53 -4.06 19.33
CA GLU A 160 2.64 -5.05 20.41
C GLU A 160 1.33 -5.87 20.52
N GLN A 161 1.42 -7.19 20.56
CA GLN A 161 0.26 -8.09 20.66
C GLN A 161 0.58 -9.39 21.42
N SER A 162 -0.45 -10.06 21.94
CA SER A 162 -0.34 -11.31 22.71
C SER A 162 -0.64 -12.57 21.90
N ASP A 163 -0.64 -12.46 20.57
CA ASP A 163 -0.97 -13.56 19.67
C ASP A 163 0.16 -14.62 19.61
N SER A 164 -0.13 -15.72 18.92
CA SER A 164 0.88 -16.75 18.64
C SER A 164 2.04 -16.16 17.81
N LEU A 165 3.24 -16.71 18.00
CA LEU A 165 4.46 -16.24 17.32
C LEU A 165 4.28 -16.21 15.79
N ARG A 166 3.72 -17.28 15.21
CA ARG A 166 3.27 -17.29 13.82
C ARG A 166 1.89 -16.65 13.76
N LEU A 167 1.75 -15.60 12.94
CA LEU A 167 0.49 -14.90 12.75
C LEU A 167 -0.53 -15.80 12.06
N GLN A 168 -1.79 -15.70 12.49
CA GLN A 168 -2.90 -16.37 11.82
C GLN A 168 -3.16 -15.70 10.45
N THR A 169 -3.15 -16.49 9.39
CA THR A 169 -3.27 -16.03 7.99
C THR A 169 -4.62 -16.43 7.36
N THR A 170 -5.52 -16.98 8.16
CA THR A 170 -6.90 -17.31 7.76
C THR A 170 -7.86 -16.39 8.50
N ASN A 171 -8.82 -15.81 7.76
CA ASN A 171 -9.89 -14.95 8.28
C ASN A 171 -11.15 -15.76 8.56
#